data_AF-A0A2V7UAY3-F1
#
_entry.id   AF-A0A2V7UAY3-F1
#
_cell.length_a   1.000
_cell.length_b   1.000
_cell.length_c   1.000
_cell.angle_alpha   90.00
_cell.angle_beta   90.00
_cell.angle_gamma   90.00
#
_symmetry.space_group_name_H-M   'P 1'
#
loop_
_entity.id
_entity.type
_entity.pdbx_description
1 polymer ?
#
loop_
_entity_poly.entity_id
_entity_poly.type
_entity_poly.pdbx_seq_one_letter_code
_entity_poly.pdbx_strand_id
1 'polypeptide(L)'
;MLRSGLFAAFVLLAPTACGGRSPVAADASAPTSAPTPSPTPSAVARYRITFDASWSAETHPNDIPRTPHFSGLIGGTHNSRARFWLEGALASEGIRLMAEQGRKTRLDAEVAAAVAEGRAQQVLSGGDVPLSPGTVSLDFDITRDRPLVTLVSMVAPSPDWFVGVSGLGLIENGS
;
A
#
# COMPACT_ATOMS: atom_id res chain seq x y z
N MET A 1 3.34 31.84 -27.57
CA MET A 1 3.83 33.19 -27.23
C MET A 1 4.19 33.12 -25.74
N LEU A 2 5.43 33.18 -25.26
CA LEU A 2 6.60 33.99 -25.58
C LEU A 2 7.90 33.14 -25.66
N ARG A 3 8.88 33.67 -26.40
CA ARG A 3 10.22 33.12 -26.69
C ARG A 3 11.28 33.66 -25.72
N SER A 4 12.38 32.92 -25.55
CA SER A 4 13.81 33.35 -25.62
C SER A 4 14.66 32.20 -25.05
N GLY A 5 15.60 31.57 -25.78
CA GLY A 5 16.84 32.15 -26.35
C GLY A 5 17.91 32.10 -25.25
N LEU A 6 19.04 31.37 -25.34
CA LEU A 6 20.12 31.54 -26.31
C LEU A 6 21.12 30.36 -26.24
N PHE A 7 21.74 30.09 -27.39
CA PHE A 7 22.84 29.16 -27.67
C PHE A 7 24.15 29.46 -26.92
N ALA A 8 24.92 28.42 -26.63
CA ALA A 8 26.38 28.44 -26.78
C ALA A 8 26.90 27.01 -27.09
N ALA A 9 27.39 26.84 -28.31
CA ALA A 9 28.16 25.69 -28.76
C ALA A 9 29.62 25.83 -28.32
N PHE A 10 30.30 24.73 -27.97
CA PHE A 10 31.77 24.68 -28.02
C PHE A 10 32.29 23.27 -28.39
N VAL A 11 32.60 23.17 -29.68
CA VAL A 11 33.72 22.52 -30.39
C VAL A 11 34.56 21.45 -29.66
N LEU A 12 34.65 20.29 -30.33
CA LEU A 12 35.55 19.15 -30.11
C LEU A 12 37.04 19.50 -30.29
N LEU A 13 37.90 18.80 -29.55
CA LEU A 13 39.27 18.49 -30.00
C LEU A 13 39.59 17.02 -29.71
N ALA A 14 39.81 16.24 -30.77
CA ALA A 14 40.34 14.89 -30.71
C ALA A 14 41.81 14.89 -31.13
N PRO A 15 42.72 14.19 -30.43
CA PRO A 15 44.06 13.93 -30.95
C PRO A 15 44.05 12.71 -31.88
N THR A 16 44.52 12.96 -33.11
CA THR A 16 44.93 11.96 -34.09
C THR A 16 46.20 11.27 -33.60
N ALA A 17 46.16 9.95 -33.42
CA ALA A 17 47.37 9.13 -33.29
C ALA A 17 47.44 8.14 -34.46
N CYS A 18 48.48 8.27 -35.27
CA CYS A 18 48.86 7.35 -36.33
C CYS A 18 49.91 6.34 -35.82
N GLY A 19 49.77 5.07 -36.23
CA GLY A 19 50.92 4.22 -36.55
C GLY A 19 51.04 2.91 -35.78
N GLY A 20 51.00 1.78 -36.52
CA GLY A 20 51.61 0.51 -36.10
C GLY A 20 50.74 -0.74 -36.32
N ARG A 21 50.86 -1.39 -37.48
CA ARG A 21 50.37 -2.77 -37.71
C ARG A 21 51.53 -3.77 -37.56
N SER A 22 51.34 -4.83 -36.79
CA SER A 22 51.57 -6.23 -37.23
C SER A 22 51.14 -7.24 -36.16
N PRO A 23 50.82 -8.49 -36.55
CA PRO A 23 49.84 -9.32 -35.86
C PRO A 23 50.49 -10.39 -34.97
N VAL A 24 49.82 -10.75 -33.89
CA VAL A 24 49.94 -12.07 -33.26
C VAL A 24 48.54 -12.55 -32.89
N ALA A 25 48.22 -13.76 -33.31
CA ALA A 25 46.94 -14.43 -33.13
C ALA A 25 46.74 -15.00 -31.71
N ALA A 26 45.47 -15.34 -31.43
CA ALA A 26 44.92 -15.99 -30.23
C ALA A 26 44.75 -15.04 -29.03
N ASP A 27 43.61 -14.95 -28.35
CA ASP A 27 42.59 -15.96 -28.07
C ASP A 27 41.22 -15.29 -27.84
N ALA A 28 40.15 -16.01 -28.16
CA ALA A 28 38.78 -15.55 -28.00
C ALA A 28 38.38 -15.57 -26.52
N SER A 29 38.50 -14.44 -25.83
CA SER A 29 37.80 -14.23 -24.55
C SER A 29 36.49 -13.51 -24.81
N ALA A 30 35.40 -14.27 -24.82
CA ALA A 30 34.04 -13.74 -24.75
C ALA A 30 33.92 -12.79 -23.53
N PRO A 31 33.14 -11.70 -23.60
CA PRO A 31 32.83 -10.94 -22.40
C PRO A 31 32.05 -11.83 -21.45
N THR A 32 32.66 -12.19 -20.32
CA THR A 32 31.99 -12.86 -19.20
C THR A 32 30.89 -11.92 -18.69
N SER A 33 29.64 -12.16 -19.10
CA SER A 33 28.47 -11.54 -18.48
C SER A 33 28.50 -11.90 -16.99
N ALA A 34 28.77 -10.91 -16.14
CA ALA A 34 28.62 -11.07 -14.70
C ALA A 34 27.18 -11.57 -14.42
N PRO A 35 26.98 -12.54 -13.51
CA PRO A 35 25.63 -12.97 -13.16
C PRO A 35 24.88 -11.77 -12.57
N THR A 36 23.72 -11.46 -13.15
CA THR A 36 22.78 -10.49 -12.58
C THR A 36 22.50 -10.90 -11.14
N PRO A 37 22.68 -10.02 -10.13
CA PRO A 37 22.39 -10.39 -8.75
C PRO A 37 20.91 -10.75 -8.64
N SER A 38 20.61 -11.93 -8.10
CA SER A 38 19.25 -12.30 -7.73
C SER A 38 18.68 -11.23 -6.78
N PRO A 39 17.42 -10.80 -6.95
CA PRO A 39 16.84 -9.80 -6.05
C PRO A 39 16.89 -10.33 -4.62
N THR A 40 17.49 -9.56 -3.72
CA THR A 40 17.43 -9.86 -2.29
C THR A 40 15.96 -9.83 -1.85
N PRO A 41 15.44 -10.86 -1.17
CA PRO A 41 14.07 -10.84 -0.68
C PRO A 41 13.89 -9.63 0.26
N SER A 42 12.82 -8.86 0.04
CA SER A 42 12.49 -7.70 0.87
C SER A 42 12.29 -8.15 2.33
N ALA A 43 12.92 -7.44 3.27
CA ALA A 43 12.74 -7.69 4.69
C ALA A 43 11.24 -7.60 5.06
N VAL A 44 10.77 -8.56 5.85
CA VAL A 44 9.39 -8.65 6.34
C VAL A 44 9.34 -8.24 7.80
N ALA A 45 8.38 -7.41 8.16
CA ALA A 45 8.06 -7.08 9.55
C ALA A 45 6.62 -7.48 9.88
N ARG A 46 6.42 -8.10 11.04
CA ARG A 46 5.12 -8.56 11.52
C ARG A 46 4.55 -7.59 12.54
N TYR A 47 3.28 -7.25 12.37
CA TYR A 47 2.52 -6.36 13.22
C TYR A 47 1.25 -7.06 13.72
N ARG A 48 0.76 -6.57 14.86
CA ARG A 48 -0.60 -6.81 15.34
C ARG A 48 -1.33 -5.48 15.36
N ILE A 49 -2.50 -5.42 14.74
CA ILE A 49 -3.45 -4.35 15.00
C ILE A 49 -4.46 -4.83 16.03
N THR A 50 -4.79 -3.93 16.96
CA THR A 50 -5.86 -4.11 17.94
C THR A 50 -6.84 -2.96 17.74
N PHE A 51 -8.08 -3.30 17.43
CA PHE A 51 -9.18 -2.36 17.34
C PHE A 51 -9.96 -2.37 18.66
N ASP A 52 -9.82 -1.30 19.42
CA ASP A 52 -10.53 -1.08 20.69
C ASP A 52 -11.77 -0.21 20.43
N ALA A 53 -12.92 -0.87 20.27
CA ALA A 53 -14.20 -0.20 20.14
C ALA A 53 -14.62 0.37 21.49
N SER A 54 -14.76 1.69 21.55
CA SER A 54 -15.11 2.42 22.77
C SER A 54 -16.50 3.05 22.71
N TRP A 55 -17.31 2.78 21.67
CA TRP A 55 -18.63 3.38 21.51
C TRP A 55 -19.62 2.79 22.53
N SER A 56 -20.01 3.58 23.52
CA SER A 56 -20.88 3.18 24.62
C SER A 56 -21.69 4.35 25.16
N ALA A 57 -22.63 4.06 26.07
CA ALA A 57 -23.39 5.09 26.76
C ALA A 57 -22.50 6.01 27.62
N GLU A 58 -21.35 5.53 28.08
CA GLU A 58 -20.40 6.34 28.87
C GLU A 58 -19.62 7.33 27.98
N THR A 59 -19.18 6.90 26.80
CA THR A 59 -18.36 7.73 25.90
C THR A 59 -19.20 8.59 24.95
N HIS A 60 -20.38 8.10 24.56
CA HIS A 60 -21.32 8.73 23.63
C HIS A 60 -22.75 8.62 24.20
N PRO A 61 -23.10 9.43 25.21
CA PRO A 61 -24.33 9.25 25.99
C PRO A 61 -25.62 9.55 25.23
N ASN A 62 -25.54 10.31 24.13
CA ASN A 62 -26.70 10.71 23.35
C ASN A 62 -26.98 9.67 22.27
N ASP A 63 -28.24 9.21 22.20
CA ASP A 63 -28.76 8.34 21.14
C ASP A 63 -27.94 7.05 20.87
N ILE A 64 -27.26 6.52 21.89
CA ILE A 64 -26.58 5.22 21.80
C ILE A 64 -27.60 4.13 21.44
N PRO A 65 -27.34 3.33 20.39
CA PRO A 65 -28.20 2.21 20.05
C PRO A 65 -28.22 1.16 21.16
N ARG A 66 -29.24 0.29 21.17
CA ARG A 66 -29.29 -0.84 22.12
C ARG A 66 -28.19 -1.89 21.88
N THR A 67 -27.73 -2.01 20.64
CA THR A 67 -26.74 -3.00 20.20
C THR A 67 -25.69 -2.31 19.33
N PRO A 68 -24.88 -1.38 19.90
CA PRO A 68 -23.79 -0.75 19.17
C PRO A 68 -22.74 -1.82 18.87
N HIS A 69 -22.32 -1.93 17.62
CA HIS A 69 -21.38 -2.94 17.17
C HIS A 69 -20.55 -2.43 15.99
N PHE A 70 -19.49 -3.15 15.68
CA PHE A 70 -18.61 -2.84 14.57
C PHE A 70 -18.47 -4.07 13.67
N SER A 71 -18.51 -3.89 12.36
CA SER A 71 -18.36 -5.02 11.44
C SER A 71 -16.96 -5.61 11.49
N GLY A 72 -16.77 -6.75 10.82
CA GLY A 72 -15.45 -7.33 10.64
C GLY A 72 -14.47 -6.32 10.03
N LEU A 73 -13.24 -6.28 10.56
CA LEU A 73 -12.17 -5.46 9.98
C LEU A 73 -11.86 -5.92 8.55
N ILE A 74 -11.67 -4.99 7.62
CA ILE A 74 -11.31 -5.30 6.23
C ILE A 74 -10.41 -4.23 5.63
N GLY A 75 -9.45 -4.64 4.81
CA GLY A 75 -8.50 -3.74 4.18
C GLY A 75 -7.31 -4.47 3.55
N GLY A 76 -6.14 -3.85 3.55
CA GLY A 76 -4.96 -4.41 2.91
C GLY A 76 -3.66 -3.69 3.26
N THR A 77 -2.54 -4.38 3.08
CA THR A 77 -1.22 -3.73 3.07
C THR A 77 -0.79 -3.43 1.63
N HIS A 78 -0.27 -2.23 1.38
CA HIS A 78 -0.10 -1.72 0.03
C HIS A 78 1.02 -0.69 -0.12
N ASN A 79 1.29 -0.32 -1.37
CA ASN A 79 2.14 0.83 -1.72
C ASN A 79 1.29 2.06 -2.06
N SER A 80 1.94 3.19 -2.35
CA SER A 80 1.29 4.45 -2.71
C SER A 80 0.50 4.43 -4.02
N ARG A 81 0.61 3.36 -4.84
CA ARG A 81 -0.15 3.19 -6.09
C ARG A 81 -1.56 2.62 -5.84
N ALA A 82 -1.86 2.12 -4.65
CA ALA A 82 -3.21 1.72 -4.26
C ALA A 82 -3.77 2.69 -3.21
N ARG A 83 -5.07 2.94 -3.30
CA ARG A 83 -5.85 3.73 -2.33
C ARG A 83 -7.26 3.18 -2.30
N PHE A 84 -7.69 2.64 -1.17
CA PHE A 84 -9.00 1.98 -1.06
C PHE A 84 -10.11 2.90 -0.59
N TRP A 85 -9.78 3.95 0.16
CA TRP A 85 -10.68 5.06 0.48
C TRP A 85 -9.90 6.33 0.75
N LEU A 86 -10.54 7.49 0.62
CA LEU A 86 -9.97 8.81 0.92
C LEU A 86 -11.10 9.76 1.29
N GLU A 87 -10.88 10.58 2.31
CA GLU A 87 -11.83 11.63 2.68
C GLU A 87 -12.09 12.58 1.49
N GLY A 88 -13.37 12.91 1.28
CA GLY A 88 -13.81 13.76 0.17
C GLY A 88 -13.83 13.07 -1.21
N ALA A 89 -13.36 11.83 -1.33
CA ALA A 89 -13.47 11.05 -2.56
C ALA A 89 -14.75 10.22 -2.59
N LEU A 90 -15.20 9.87 -3.80
CA LEU A 90 -16.30 8.92 -3.97
C LEU A 90 -15.89 7.52 -3.49
N ALA A 91 -16.75 6.88 -2.69
CA ALA A 91 -16.55 5.52 -2.23
C ALA A 91 -16.61 4.51 -3.39
N SER A 92 -15.77 3.47 -3.32
CA SER A 92 -15.94 2.28 -4.17
C SER A 92 -17.18 1.51 -3.77
N GLU A 93 -17.63 0.58 -4.62
CA GLU A 93 -18.72 -0.32 -4.27
C GLU A 93 -18.35 -1.20 -3.06
N GLY A 94 -17.09 -1.61 -2.93
CA GLY A 94 -16.59 -2.31 -1.75
C GLY A 94 -16.73 -1.50 -0.46
N ILE A 95 -16.32 -0.23 -0.46
CA ILE A 95 -16.47 0.65 0.70
C ILE A 95 -17.94 0.90 1.03
N ARG A 96 -18.77 1.16 0.01
CA ARG A 96 -20.20 1.39 0.20
C ARG A 96 -20.88 0.19 0.88
N LEU A 97 -20.68 -1.02 0.37
CA LEU A 97 -21.27 -2.24 0.94
C LEU A 97 -20.69 -2.58 2.32
N MET A 98 -19.42 -2.24 2.57
CA MET A 98 -18.82 -2.37 3.90
C MET A 98 -19.49 -1.40 4.88
N ALA A 99 -19.62 -0.13 4.53
CA ALA A 99 -20.14 0.91 5.41
C ALA A 99 -21.66 0.84 5.65
N GLU A 100 -22.44 0.39 4.67
CA GLU A 100 -23.91 0.27 4.81
C GLU A 100 -24.34 -1.07 5.42
N GLN A 101 -23.58 -2.15 5.20
CA GLN A 101 -24.03 -3.53 5.46
C GLN A 101 -23.00 -4.41 6.18
N GLY A 102 -21.80 -3.90 6.46
CA GLY A 102 -20.70 -4.68 7.04
C GLY A 102 -20.15 -5.75 6.09
N ARG A 103 -20.51 -5.73 4.79
CA ARG A 103 -20.14 -6.79 3.84
C ARG A 103 -18.73 -6.61 3.30
N LYS A 104 -17.87 -7.57 3.59
CA LYS A 104 -16.44 -7.55 3.20
C LYS A 104 -16.17 -7.98 1.75
N THR A 105 -17.03 -8.81 1.17
CA THR A 105 -16.72 -9.57 -0.08
C THR A 105 -16.29 -8.70 -1.27
N ARG A 106 -16.91 -7.53 -1.47
CA ARG A 106 -16.54 -6.67 -2.60
C ARG A 106 -15.24 -5.91 -2.36
N LEU A 107 -15.01 -5.43 -1.14
CA LEU A 107 -13.76 -4.76 -0.79
C LEU A 107 -12.58 -5.74 -0.76
N ASP A 108 -12.79 -6.98 -0.30
CA ASP A 108 -11.83 -8.07 -0.40
C ASP A 108 -11.36 -8.28 -1.85
N ALA A 109 -12.31 -8.37 -2.80
CA ALA A 109 -12.01 -8.52 -4.22
C ALA A 109 -11.26 -7.30 -4.81
N GLU A 110 -11.59 -6.08 -4.39
CA GLU A 110 -10.88 -4.86 -4.80
C GLU A 110 -9.42 -4.87 -4.32
N VAL A 111 -9.18 -5.31 -3.08
CA VAL A 111 -7.81 -5.45 -2.54
C VAL A 111 -7.07 -6.59 -3.25
N ALA A 112 -7.72 -7.74 -3.49
CA ALA A 112 -7.12 -8.87 -4.20
C ALA A 112 -6.72 -8.49 -5.64
N ALA A 113 -7.52 -7.68 -6.33
CA ALA A 113 -7.15 -7.13 -7.64
C ALA A 113 -5.88 -6.26 -7.54
N ALA A 114 -5.79 -5.38 -6.53
CA ALA A 114 -4.60 -4.59 -6.29
C ALA A 114 -3.36 -5.44 -5.96
N VAL A 115 -3.53 -6.62 -5.34
CA VAL A 115 -2.44 -7.59 -5.14
C VAL A 115 -1.97 -8.14 -6.49
N ALA A 116 -2.90 -8.62 -7.33
CA ALA A 116 -2.58 -9.15 -8.66
C ALA A 116 -1.88 -8.13 -9.56
N GLU A 117 -2.15 -6.84 -9.36
CA GLU A 117 -1.55 -5.73 -10.12
C GLU A 117 -0.25 -5.20 -9.50
N GLY A 118 0.25 -5.83 -8.43
CA GLY A 118 1.49 -5.42 -7.77
C GLY A 118 1.39 -4.05 -7.10
N ARG A 119 0.21 -3.70 -6.56
CA ARG A 119 0.00 -2.47 -5.76
C ARG A 119 -0.28 -2.76 -4.28
N ALA A 120 -0.84 -3.94 -3.97
CA ALA A 120 -0.99 -4.45 -2.62
C ALA A 120 -0.11 -5.69 -2.38
N GLN A 121 -0.02 -6.14 -1.13
CA GLN A 121 0.64 -7.40 -0.74
C GLN A 121 -0.38 -8.45 -0.33
N GLN A 122 -1.36 -8.07 0.49
CA GLN A 122 -2.35 -9.00 1.04
C GLN A 122 -3.63 -8.29 1.42
N VAL A 123 -4.72 -9.07 1.46
CA VAL A 123 -5.98 -8.68 2.09
C VAL A 123 -5.84 -8.83 3.60
N LEU A 124 -6.32 -7.85 4.34
CA LEU A 124 -6.51 -7.92 5.79
C LEU A 124 -7.98 -8.16 6.08
N SER A 125 -8.32 -9.26 6.75
CA SER A 125 -9.70 -9.60 7.10
C SER A 125 -9.75 -10.12 8.53
N GLY A 126 -10.25 -9.27 9.43
CA GLY A 126 -10.38 -9.56 10.86
C GLY A 126 -11.80 -9.92 11.27
N GLY A 127 -11.94 -10.30 12.55
CA GLY A 127 -13.23 -10.45 13.22
C GLY A 127 -13.93 -9.11 13.44
N ASP A 128 -15.17 -9.19 13.91
CA ASP A 128 -16.05 -8.07 14.27
C ASP A 128 -16.00 -7.78 15.77
N VAL A 129 -16.65 -6.68 16.18
CA VAL A 129 -16.98 -6.42 17.59
C VAL A 129 -18.51 -6.48 17.71
N PRO A 130 -19.09 -7.65 18.06
CA PRO A 130 -20.54 -7.87 17.98
C PRO A 130 -21.35 -7.06 19.01
N LEU A 131 -20.69 -6.56 20.06
CA LEU A 131 -21.23 -5.59 21.01
C LEU A 131 -20.09 -4.69 21.50
N SER A 132 -20.28 -3.38 21.39
CA SER A 132 -19.36 -2.35 21.85
C SER A 132 -19.73 -1.86 23.26
N PRO A 133 -18.75 -1.59 24.15
CA PRO A 133 -17.30 -1.71 23.94
C PRO A 133 -16.78 -3.14 23.78
N GLY A 134 -15.67 -3.28 23.07
CA GLY A 134 -15.01 -4.57 22.86
C GLY A 134 -13.76 -4.44 22.00
N THR A 135 -12.99 -5.52 21.90
CA THR A 135 -11.71 -5.53 21.20
C THR A 135 -11.64 -6.68 20.21
N VAL A 136 -11.03 -6.42 19.05
CA VAL A 136 -10.64 -7.45 18.08
C VAL A 136 -9.24 -7.16 17.54
N SER A 137 -8.45 -8.20 17.32
CA SER A 137 -7.08 -8.08 16.80
C SER A 137 -6.88 -8.89 15.53
N LEU A 138 -5.91 -8.46 14.73
CA LEU A 138 -5.45 -9.14 13.53
C LEU A 138 -3.93 -9.00 13.40
N ASP A 139 -3.25 -10.11 13.09
CA ASP A 139 -1.83 -10.11 12.76
C ASP A 139 -1.63 -9.99 11.26
N PHE A 140 -0.61 -9.24 10.85
CA PHE A 140 -0.27 -9.07 9.44
C PHE A 140 1.20 -8.72 9.25
N ASP A 141 1.63 -8.86 8.00
CA ASP A 141 3.00 -8.60 7.57
C ASP A 141 3.04 -7.42 6.61
N ILE A 142 4.11 -6.63 6.72
CA ILE A 142 4.49 -5.63 5.71
C ILE A 142 5.88 -5.91 5.17
N THR A 143 6.15 -5.36 3.99
CA THR A 143 7.48 -5.30 3.39
C THR A 143 7.84 -3.84 3.11
N ARG A 144 9.12 -3.57 2.85
CA ARG A 144 9.55 -2.24 2.38
C ARG A 144 8.84 -1.79 1.11
N ASP A 145 8.42 -2.73 0.25
CA ASP A 145 7.71 -2.43 -1.00
C ASP A 145 6.22 -2.17 -0.79
N ARG A 146 5.66 -2.54 0.36
CA ARG A 146 4.23 -2.43 0.69
C ARG A 146 4.05 -1.96 2.15
N PRO A 147 4.57 -0.76 2.50
CA PRO A 147 4.69 -0.32 3.89
C PRO A 147 3.42 0.33 4.44
N LEU A 148 2.39 0.52 3.61
CA LEU A 148 1.16 1.23 3.98
C LEU A 148 0.08 0.25 4.39
N VAL A 149 -0.76 0.65 5.33
CA VAL A 149 -1.95 -0.10 5.77
C VAL A 149 -3.19 0.75 5.60
N THR A 150 -4.21 0.15 5.01
CA THR A 150 -5.58 0.65 5.05
C THR A 150 -6.45 -0.41 5.72
N LEU A 151 -7.31 0.00 6.65
CA LEU A 151 -8.23 -0.88 7.37
C LEU A 151 -9.47 -0.10 7.77
N VAL A 152 -10.64 -0.70 7.60
CA VAL A 152 -11.94 -0.09 7.89
C VAL A 152 -12.88 -1.05 8.59
N SER A 153 -13.85 -0.51 9.31
CA SER A 153 -14.96 -1.23 9.93
C SER A 153 -16.20 -0.32 10.01
N MET A 154 -17.37 -0.87 9.67
CA MET A 154 -18.65 -0.22 9.81
C MET A 154 -18.96 0.08 11.28
N VAL A 155 -19.53 1.25 11.54
CA VAL A 155 -20.18 1.59 12.82
C VAL A 155 -21.65 1.23 12.68
N ALA A 156 -22.21 0.40 13.57
CA ALA A 156 -23.59 -0.06 13.41
C ALA A 156 -24.42 -0.10 14.69
N PRO A 157 -25.73 0.20 14.58
CA PRO A 157 -26.44 0.64 13.37
C PRO A 157 -26.07 2.07 12.95
N SER A 158 -25.96 2.29 11.64
CA SER A 158 -25.80 3.61 11.02
C SER A 158 -26.28 3.56 9.55
N PRO A 159 -26.49 4.70 8.88
CA PRO A 159 -26.77 4.72 7.44
C PRO A 159 -25.60 4.15 6.62
N ASP A 160 -24.40 4.68 6.84
CA ASP A 160 -23.19 4.41 6.08
C ASP A 160 -21.90 4.84 6.83
N TRP A 161 -21.94 4.86 8.16
CA TRP A 161 -20.79 5.32 8.95
C TRP A 161 -19.77 4.19 9.10
N PHE A 162 -18.49 4.56 9.02
CA PHE A 162 -17.39 3.64 9.27
C PHE A 162 -16.23 4.38 9.93
N VAL A 163 -15.35 3.61 10.58
CA VAL A 163 -14.06 4.06 11.11
C VAL A 163 -12.93 3.34 10.39
N GLY A 164 -11.75 3.93 10.38
CA GLY A 164 -10.59 3.27 9.79
C GLY A 164 -9.36 4.16 9.64
N VAL A 165 -8.32 3.57 9.09
CA VAL A 165 -7.09 4.25 8.65
C VAL A 165 -6.95 4.11 7.14
N SER A 166 -6.41 5.14 6.49
CA SER A 166 -6.11 5.12 5.05
C SER A 166 -4.63 5.38 4.81
N GLY A 167 -3.94 4.42 4.18
CA GLY A 167 -2.55 4.56 3.77
C GLY A 167 -1.57 4.87 4.90
N LEU A 168 -1.80 4.37 6.12
CA LEU A 168 -0.93 4.57 7.27
C LEU A 168 0.43 3.90 7.03
N GLY A 169 1.51 4.68 6.99
CA GLY A 169 2.87 4.15 6.88
C GLY A 169 3.36 3.57 8.21
N LEU A 170 3.92 2.35 8.17
CA LEU A 170 4.43 1.67 9.36
C LEU A 170 5.97 1.62 9.45
N ILE A 171 6.65 2.22 8.49
CA ILE A 171 8.12 2.38 8.50
C ILE A 171 8.44 3.82 8.91
N GLU A 172 9.09 3.99 10.06
CA GLU A 172 9.66 5.28 10.46
C GLU A 172 10.96 5.55 9.70
N ASN A 173 11.18 6.81 9.33
CA ASN A 173 12.45 7.31 8.75
C ASN A 173 12.91 6.68 7.42
N GLY A 174 12.07 5.89 6.75
CA GLY A 174 12.30 5.43 5.38
C GLY A 174 13.32 4.30 5.21
N SER A 175 13.71 3.59 6.27
CA SER A 175 14.66 2.47 6.20
C SER A 175 14.40 1.41 7.25
#